data_AF-A0A7G6SJ94-F1
#
_entry.id   AF-A0A7G6SJ94-F1
#
_cell.length_a   1.000
_cell.length_b   1.000
_cell.length_c   1.000
_cell.angle_alpha   90.00
_cell.angle_beta   90.00
_cell.angle_gamma   90.00
#
_symmetry.space_group_name_H-M   'P 1'
#
loop_
_entity.id
_entity.type
_entity.pdbx_description
1 polymer ?
#
loop_
_entity_poly.entity_id
_entity_poly.type
_entity_poly.pdbx_seq_one_letter_code
_entity_poly.pdbx_strand_id
1 'polypeptide(L)'
;MALSLFEAKKQLLSGEVLSWPKFGENKAGSTQLSTPAARRLFQYLLTCDQVKVAEGSESLFDGLVSAWENIDLDPAADKTLSGPVSTTGPWRLARIESSGFGGLNMIGGPNLDIPFDGQNWCLEGQNGSGKTSLVSAIIWALTGYRCRDQDGLVFERGHRGPVYDDSGARIGDWPAIVAYPSNSVQLSGPAATWVRLTFQDPEGNSTHAYRKLISAPNEEPMIEVEISSDLLVSPHLFEVGLLMPARLSRIGFGEKSQTIYEAVKLLTGLDQIAAIAEGASSITHKAKRFLKYSVDKGAPALETKIALLLDRASEEAKKAEFELKIAGNRRDKNYSQELRNIAQRGSEQAATHLGVLTSDITDTIDINEGADRAAIRQAVSIARGILQDSSKGVSIFDAWKAMWSAYDDAGFQTIPNLISHTRQKLAEAISWDERQSKDYKLRLKALASQFFEPSTHEHNEADCPLCESKLSGEKRQALANEWPAPLKVVLYEVWLLSR
;
A
#
# COMPACT_ATOMS: atom_id res chain seq x y z
N MET A 1 26.52 -12.03 -23.98
CA MET A 1 25.79 -10.86 -24.54
C MET A 1 25.17 -10.10 -23.39
N ALA A 2 25.31 -8.78 -23.36
CA ALA A 2 24.55 -7.95 -22.44
C ALA A 2 23.12 -7.87 -22.99
N LEU A 3 22.15 -8.36 -22.23
CA LEU A 3 20.74 -8.38 -22.59
C LEU A 3 20.10 -7.08 -22.09
N SER A 4 19.41 -6.35 -22.95
CA SER A 4 18.75 -5.09 -22.58
C SER A 4 17.51 -5.30 -21.70
N LEU A 5 17.04 -4.26 -21.01
CA LEU A 5 15.79 -4.35 -20.25
C LEU A 5 14.61 -4.70 -21.17
N PHE A 6 14.58 -4.10 -22.37
CA PHE A 6 13.55 -4.39 -23.36
C PHE A 6 13.53 -5.87 -23.76
N GLU A 7 14.70 -6.43 -24.10
CA GLU A 7 14.81 -7.86 -24.44
C GLU A 7 14.45 -8.75 -23.26
N ALA A 8 14.83 -8.39 -22.04
CA ALA A 8 14.50 -9.17 -20.85
C ALA A 8 12.99 -9.24 -20.64
N LYS A 9 12.30 -8.09 -20.76
CA LYS A 9 10.84 -8.03 -20.69
C LYS A 9 10.20 -8.84 -21.80
N LYS A 10 10.69 -8.71 -23.04
CA LYS A 10 10.16 -9.42 -24.20
C LYS A 10 10.31 -10.94 -24.04
N GLN A 11 11.49 -11.42 -23.65
CA GLN A 11 11.74 -12.86 -23.42
C GLN A 11 10.85 -13.43 -22.31
N LEU A 12 10.70 -12.70 -21.20
CA LEU A 12 9.83 -13.13 -20.11
C LEU A 12 8.35 -13.15 -20.54
N LEU A 13 7.90 -12.14 -21.29
CA LEU A 13 6.53 -12.06 -21.82
C LEU A 13 6.26 -13.04 -22.97
N SER A 14 7.28 -13.51 -23.70
CA SER A 14 7.13 -14.58 -24.70
C SER A 14 7.22 -15.98 -24.08
N GLY A 15 7.60 -16.08 -22.81
CA GLY A 15 7.82 -17.36 -22.13
C GLY A 15 9.15 -18.02 -22.47
N GLU A 16 10.07 -17.31 -23.10
CA GLU A 16 11.44 -17.75 -23.36
C GLU A 16 12.27 -17.78 -22.06
N VAL A 17 13.37 -18.53 -22.08
CA VAL A 17 14.28 -18.64 -20.93
C VAL A 17 15.22 -17.44 -20.92
N LEU A 18 15.14 -16.64 -19.86
CA LEU A 18 16.11 -15.61 -19.56
C LEU A 18 17.25 -16.23 -18.73
N SER A 19 18.49 -16.17 -19.23
CA SER A 19 19.66 -16.73 -18.54
C SER A 19 20.78 -15.70 -18.41
N TRP A 20 21.54 -15.77 -17.31
CA TRP A 20 22.68 -14.89 -17.07
C TRP A 20 23.90 -15.67 -16.56
N PRO A 21 25.11 -15.31 -17.02
CA PRO A 21 26.33 -15.94 -16.58
C PRO A 21 26.68 -15.52 -15.15
N LYS A 22 27.59 -16.27 -14.52
CA LYS A 22 28.17 -15.89 -13.22
C LYS A 22 28.92 -14.57 -13.38
N PHE A 23 28.71 -13.63 -12.46
CA PHE A 23 29.42 -12.35 -12.45
C PHE A 23 29.93 -12.03 -11.04
N GLY A 24 31.25 -12.08 -10.86
CA GLY A 24 31.87 -11.92 -9.54
C GLY A 24 31.40 -12.98 -8.54
N GLU A 25 30.86 -12.52 -7.41
CA GLU A 25 30.25 -13.35 -6.37
C GLU A 25 28.81 -13.78 -6.68
N ASN A 26 28.15 -13.15 -7.65
CA ASN A 26 26.78 -13.45 -8.03
C ASN A 26 26.71 -14.74 -8.86
N LYS A 27 25.83 -15.66 -8.44
CA LYS A 27 25.65 -16.96 -9.10
C LYS A 27 25.01 -16.79 -10.49
N ALA A 28 25.44 -17.64 -11.42
CA ALA A 28 24.72 -17.83 -12.67
C ALA A 28 23.30 -18.32 -12.38
N GLY A 29 22.35 -17.98 -13.25
CA GLY A 29 20.96 -18.38 -13.08
C GLY A 29 20.18 -18.31 -14.38
N SER A 30 18.99 -18.88 -14.33
CA SER A 30 17.99 -18.78 -15.38
C SER A 30 16.59 -18.68 -14.77
N THR A 31 15.68 -18.04 -15.49
CA THR A 31 14.27 -17.93 -15.12
C THR A 31 13.40 -17.97 -16.37
N GLN A 32 12.17 -18.46 -16.24
CA GLN A 32 11.23 -18.60 -17.34
C GLN A 32 9.79 -18.45 -16.82
N LEU A 33 8.97 -17.68 -17.55
CA LEU A 33 7.53 -17.58 -17.29
C LEU A 33 6.77 -18.54 -18.22
N SER A 34 6.80 -19.82 -17.89
CA SER A 34 6.25 -20.89 -18.76
C SER A 34 4.73 -20.87 -18.89
N THR A 35 4.00 -20.39 -17.87
CA THR A 35 2.53 -20.37 -17.88
C THR A 35 1.96 -19.02 -18.38
N PRO A 36 0.84 -19.01 -19.13
CA PRO A 36 0.15 -17.79 -19.53
C PRO A 36 -0.21 -16.90 -18.33
N ALA A 37 -0.65 -17.53 -17.23
CA ALA A 37 -0.94 -16.87 -15.97
C ALA A 37 0.26 -16.09 -15.41
N ALA A 38 1.46 -16.68 -15.39
CA ALA A 38 2.66 -15.99 -14.90
C ALA A 38 3.04 -14.79 -15.78
N ARG A 39 2.85 -14.91 -17.11
CA ARG A 39 3.10 -13.83 -18.06
C ARG A 39 2.13 -12.67 -17.88
N ARG A 40 0.83 -12.94 -17.68
CA ARG A 40 -0.18 -11.91 -17.37
C ARG A 40 0.12 -11.16 -16.09
N LEU A 41 0.46 -11.89 -15.02
CA LEU A 41 0.84 -11.28 -13.75
C LEU A 41 2.09 -10.40 -13.90
N PHE A 42 3.09 -10.88 -14.63
CA PHE A 42 4.30 -10.10 -14.91
C PHE A 42 3.98 -8.83 -15.73
N GLN A 43 3.14 -8.94 -16.77
CA GLN A 43 2.69 -7.79 -17.55
C GLN A 43 1.97 -6.75 -16.69
N TYR A 44 1.09 -7.18 -15.79
CA TYR A 44 0.41 -6.27 -14.85
C TYR A 44 1.38 -5.60 -13.87
N LEU A 45 2.35 -6.34 -13.32
CA LEU A 45 3.32 -5.75 -12.40
C LEU A 45 4.25 -4.74 -13.08
N LEU A 46 4.56 -4.94 -14.37
CA LEU A 46 5.28 -3.94 -15.18
C LEU A 46 4.49 -2.65 -15.37
N THR A 47 3.16 -2.70 -15.25
CA THR A 47 2.27 -1.53 -15.28
C THR A 47 1.84 -1.11 -13.88
N CYS A 48 2.58 -1.42 -12.82
CA CYS A 48 2.28 -0.95 -11.47
C CYS A 48 3.33 0.06 -10.96
N ASP A 49 3.00 0.77 -9.89
CA ASP A 49 3.96 1.63 -9.19
C ASP A 49 5.07 0.78 -8.57
N GLN A 50 6.34 1.10 -8.84
CA GLN A 50 7.47 0.26 -8.47
C GLN A 50 7.63 0.10 -6.96
N VAL A 51 7.33 1.15 -6.18
CA VAL A 51 7.45 1.11 -4.72
C VAL A 51 6.41 0.17 -4.14
N LYS A 52 5.15 0.30 -4.60
CA LYS A 52 4.06 -0.60 -4.19
C LYS A 52 4.34 -2.05 -4.57
N VAL A 53 4.96 -2.28 -5.73
CA VAL A 53 5.35 -3.60 -6.21
C VAL A 53 6.43 -4.20 -5.30
N ALA A 54 7.51 -3.47 -5.01
CA ALA A 54 8.60 -3.93 -4.15
C ALA A 54 8.13 -4.28 -2.73
N GLU A 55 7.18 -3.50 -2.19
CA GLU A 55 6.58 -3.75 -0.88
C GLU A 55 5.58 -4.93 -0.86
N GLY A 56 5.08 -5.36 -2.03
CA GLY A 56 3.98 -6.31 -2.12
C GLY A 56 2.69 -5.77 -1.52
N SER A 57 2.33 -4.52 -1.84
CA SER A 57 1.14 -3.84 -1.31
C SER A 57 -0.16 -4.60 -1.57
N GLU A 58 -1.05 -4.64 -0.58
CA GLU A 58 -2.38 -5.27 -0.69
C GLU A 58 -3.25 -4.60 -1.75
N SER A 59 -3.02 -3.31 -2.02
CA SER A 59 -3.72 -2.56 -3.07
C SER A 59 -3.53 -3.11 -4.50
N LEU A 60 -2.55 -3.99 -4.70
CA LEU A 60 -2.28 -4.62 -5.99
C LEU A 60 -3.08 -5.91 -6.22
N PHE A 61 -3.68 -6.48 -5.17
CA PHE A 61 -4.25 -7.83 -5.22
C PHE A 61 -5.47 -7.90 -6.13
N ASP A 62 -6.36 -6.92 -6.11
CA ASP A 62 -7.53 -6.91 -6.98
C ASP A 62 -7.11 -6.95 -8.45
N GLY A 63 -6.13 -6.14 -8.84
CA GLY A 63 -5.61 -6.14 -10.21
C GLY A 63 -4.78 -7.38 -10.56
N LEU A 64 -4.07 -7.98 -9.60
CA LEU A 64 -3.41 -9.28 -9.80
C LEU A 64 -4.42 -10.40 -10.04
N VAL A 65 -5.53 -10.42 -9.30
CA VAL A 65 -6.63 -11.37 -9.50
C VAL A 65 -7.27 -11.17 -10.86
N SER A 66 -7.63 -9.93 -11.22
CA SER A 66 -8.19 -9.62 -12.53
C SER A 66 -7.25 -10.02 -13.68
N ALA A 67 -5.94 -9.77 -13.54
CA ALA A 67 -4.95 -10.19 -14.53
C ALA A 67 -4.80 -11.72 -14.60
N TRP A 68 -4.90 -12.41 -13.47
CA TRP A 68 -4.82 -13.87 -13.42
C TRP A 68 -6.03 -14.53 -14.08
N GLU A 69 -7.23 -14.03 -13.79
CA GLU A 69 -8.54 -14.53 -14.28
C GLU A 69 -8.82 -14.21 -15.76
N ASN A 70 -8.08 -13.28 -16.37
CA ASN A 70 -8.20 -12.98 -17.79
C ASN A 70 -7.60 -14.10 -18.66
N ILE A 71 -8.32 -15.22 -18.79
CA ILE A 71 -7.86 -16.42 -19.50
C ILE A 71 -7.66 -16.17 -21.00
N ASP A 72 -8.41 -15.23 -21.58
CA ASP A 72 -8.39 -14.91 -23.01
C ASP A 72 -7.12 -14.16 -23.46
N LEU A 73 -6.36 -13.61 -22.51
CA LEU A 73 -5.13 -12.88 -22.79
C LEU A 73 -3.90 -13.76 -22.52
N ASP A 74 -3.06 -13.98 -23.54
CA ASP A 74 -1.71 -14.51 -23.36
C ASP A 74 -0.70 -13.54 -23.98
N PRO A 75 0.19 -12.91 -23.19
CA PRO A 75 1.21 -12.02 -23.72
C PRO A 75 2.15 -12.70 -24.74
N ALA A 76 2.25 -14.03 -24.73
CA ALA A 76 3.04 -14.77 -25.72
C ALA A 76 2.31 -14.95 -27.07
N ALA A 77 0.99 -14.75 -27.12
CA ALA A 77 0.19 -14.83 -28.34
C ALA A 77 0.34 -13.56 -29.22
N ASP A 78 0.76 -12.44 -28.63
CA ASP A 78 1.28 -11.27 -29.34
C ASP A 78 2.65 -11.59 -29.96
N LYS A 79 2.67 -12.54 -30.89
CA LYS A 79 3.77 -12.70 -31.83
C LYS A 79 3.69 -11.51 -32.78
N THR A 80 4.36 -10.41 -32.42
CA THR A 80 4.76 -9.40 -33.41
C THR A 80 5.39 -10.12 -34.59
N LEU A 81 4.69 -10.11 -35.72
CA LEU A 81 5.14 -10.61 -37.01
C LEU A 81 6.40 -9.82 -37.39
N SER A 82 7.57 -10.37 -37.09
CA SER A 82 8.82 -9.89 -37.66
C SER A 82 8.89 -10.37 -39.11
N GLY A 83 8.27 -9.62 -40.01
CA GLY A 83 8.60 -9.68 -41.43
C GLY A 83 10.09 -9.31 -41.63
N PRO A 84 10.69 -9.65 -42.79
CA PRO A 84 12.07 -9.29 -43.07
C PRO A 84 12.22 -7.77 -42.98
N VAL A 85 12.91 -7.33 -41.94
CA VAL A 85 13.21 -5.92 -41.69
C VAL A 85 14.23 -5.49 -42.73
N SER A 86 13.79 -4.67 -43.68
CA SER A 86 14.67 -3.84 -44.48
C SER A 86 15.39 -2.88 -43.53
N THR A 87 16.72 -2.97 -43.46
CA THR A 87 17.53 -2.00 -42.72
C THR A 87 17.62 -0.70 -43.52
N THR A 88 16.52 0.05 -43.59
CA THR A 88 16.53 1.44 -44.03
C THR A 88 16.85 2.31 -42.81
N GLY A 89 17.92 3.09 -42.92
CA GLY A 89 18.50 3.90 -41.86
C GLY A 89 19.85 4.45 -42.30
N PRO A 90 20.42 5.45 -41.59
CA PRO A 90 19.99 5.96 -40.28
C PRO A 90 18.83 6.96 -40.35
N TRP A 91 17.84 6.79 -39.47
CA TRP A 91 16.73 7.73 -39.30
C TRP A 91 17.14 8.92 -38.42
N ARG A 92 16.90 10.15 -38.88
CA ARG A 92 17.09 11.38 -38.10
C ARG A 92 15.76 12.08 -37.85
N LEU A 93 15.58 12.64 -36.65
CA LEU A 93 14.40 13.44 -36.36
C LEU A 93 14.41 14.67 -37.28
N ALA A 94 13.36 14.81 -38.08
CA ALA A 94 13.18 15.88 -39.05
C ALA A 94 12.10 16.87 -38.61
N ARG A 95 11.14 16.44 -37.79
CA ARG A 95 10.06 17.30 -37.31
C ARG A 95 9.44 16.78 -36.02
N ILE A 96 9.05 17.69 -35.14
CA ILE A 96 8.13 17.41 -34.04
C ILE A 96 6.88 18.28 -34.17
N GLU A 97 5.73 17.65 -34.01
CA GLU A 97 4.45 18.33 -33.90
C GLU A 97 3.75 17.90 -32.62
N SER A 98 3.10 18.83 -31.92
CA SER A 98 2.35 18.50 -30.71
C SER A 98 1.13 19.38 -30.51
N SER A 99 0.12 18.83 -29.83
CA SER A 99 -1.05 19.57 -29.39
C SER A 99 -1.42 19.18 -27.96
N GLY A 100 -1.85 20.18 -27.18
CA GLY A 100 -2.28 20.00 -25.80
C GLY A 100 -1.21 19.46 -24.84
N PHE A 101 0.07 19.38 -25.23
CA PHE A 101 1.12 18.83 -24.39
C PHE A 101 1.61 19.86 -23.36
N GLY A 102 1.63 19.46 -22.09
CA GLY A 102 1.98 20.34 -20.96
C GLY A 102 3.38 20.93 -21.06
N GLY A 103 3.47 22.25 -20.95
CA GLY A 103 4.73 23.01 -21.07
C GLY A 103 5.20 23.27 -22.51
N LEU A 104 4.47 22.78 -23.52
CA LEU A 104 4.72 23.08 -24.94
C LEU A 104 3.54 23.80 -25.61
N ASN A 105 2.32 23.40 -25.29
CA ASN A 105 1.10 23.93 -25.90
C ASN A 105 0.22 24.66 -24.88
N MET A 106 -0.67 25.49 -25.40
CA MET A 106 -1.85 25.98 -24.68
C MET A 106 -3.08 25.19 -25.13
N ILE A 107 -4.03 24.92 -24.23
CA ILE A 107 -5.31 24.32 -24.61
C ILE A 107 -6.05 25.23 -25.59
N GLY A 108 -6.51 24.67 -26.72
CA GLY A 108 -7.18 25.42 -27.77
C GLY A 108 -6.28 26.38 -28.54
N GLY A 109 -4.97 26.39 -28.26
CA GLY A 109 -3.97 27.16 -28.99
C GLY A 109 -3.49 26.46 -30.27
N PRO A 110 -2.59 27.10 -31.04
CA PRO A 110 -1.99 26.48 -32.20
C PRO A 110 -1.15 25.25 -31.80
N ASN A 111 -1.07 24.29 -32.72
CA ASN A 111 -0.16 23.17 -32.57
C ASN A 111 1.29 23.68 -32.59
N LEU A 112 2.14 23.03 -31.81
CA LEU A 112 3.58 23.21 -31.91
C LEU A 112 4.04 22.48 -33.16
N ASP A 113 4.94 23.10 -33.90
CA ASP A 113 5.49 22.54 -35.13
C ASP A 113 6.93 23.05 -35.28
N ILE A 114 7.90 22.16 -35.06
CA ILE A 114 9.32 22.50 -35.12
C ILE A 114 10.01 21.56 -36.13
N PRO A 115 10.52 22.09 -37.25
CA PRO A 115 11.40 21.34 -38.13
C PRO A 115 12.82 21.26 -37.56
N PHE A 116 13.47 20.12 -37.78
CA PHE A 116 14.88 19.89 -37.49
C PHE A 116 15.65 19.76 -38.79
N ASP A 117 16.86 20.31 -38.79
CA ASP A 117 17.79 20.32 -39.93
C ASP A 117 18.78 19.15 -39.91
N GLY A 118 18.58 18.19 -39.00
CA GLY A 118 19.47 17.06 -38.80
C GLY A 118 20.80 17.39 -38.12
N GLN A 119 20.99 18.61 -37.61
CA GLN A 119 22.18 19.03 -36.85
C GLN A 119 21.99 18.84 -35.34
N ASN A 120 23.07 18.98 -34.58
CA ASN A 120 23.01 18.97 -33.12
C ASN A 120 22.44 20.29 -32.61
N TRP A 121 21.43 20.23 -31.75
CA TRP A 121 20.79 21.41 -31.19
C TRP A 121 21.20 21.63 -29.73
N CYS A 122 21.50 22.88 -29.38
CA CYS A 122 21.60 23.33 -27.99
C CYS A 122 20.38 24.20 -27.67
N LEU A 123 19.61 23.82 -26.65
CA LEU A 123 18.39 24.54 -26.24
C LEU A 123 18.66 25.36 -24.99
N GLU A 124 18.64 26.69 -25.13
CA GLU A 124 18.83 27.63 -24.03
C GLU A 124 17.53 28.36 -23.67
N GLY A 125 17.37 28.74 -22.41
CA GLY A 125 16.19 29.48 -21.95
C GLY A 125 16.02 29.46 -20.44
N GLN A 126 15.13 30.29 -19.91
CA GLN A 126 14.84 30.37 -18.48
C GLN A 126 14.16 29.10 -17.94
N ASN A 127 14.19 28.90 -16.62
CA ASN A 127 13.45 27.79 -15.99
C ASN A 127 11.95 27.94 -16.30
N GLY A 128 11.29 26.83 -16.61
CA GLY A 128 9.89 26.83 -17.04
C GLY A 128 9.64 27.15 -18.52
N SER A 129 10.67 27.42 -19.33
CA SER A 129 10.52 27.74 -20.77
C SER A 129 10.13 26.54 -21.67
N GLY A 130 9.84 25.37 -21.12
CA GLY A 130 9.44 24.18 -21.90
C GLY A 130 10.59 23.30 -22.45
N LYS A 131 11.86 23.57 -22.12
CA LYS A 131 13.01 22.75 -22.58
C LYS A 131 12.87 21.26 -22.21
N THR A 132 12.62 20.98 -20.93
CA THR A 132 12.39 19.62 -20.43
C THR A 132 11.11 19.03 -21.01
N SER A 133 10.08 19.84 -21.26
CA SER A 133 8.84 19.40 -21.90
C SER A 133 9.06 18.96 -23.34
N LEU A 134 9.94 19.63 -24.09
CA LEU A 134 10.29 19.26 -25.48
C LEU A 134 10.97 17.89 -25.52
N VAL A 135 11.98 17.70 -24.67
CA VAL A 135 12.66 16.41 -24.53
C VAL A 135 11.67 15.34 -24.06
N SER A 136 10.79 15.67 -23.12
CA SER A 136 9.77 14.76 -22.61
C SER A 136 8.75 14.36 -23.66
N ALA A 137 8.36 15.25 -24.58
CA ALA A 137 7.44 14.94 -25.66
C ALA A 137 8.05 13.92 -26.64
N ILE A 138 9.34 14.08 -26.97
CA ILE A 138 10.09 13.13 -27.81
C ILE A 138 10.16 11.76 -27.13
N ILE A 139 10.57 11.72 -25.86
CA ILE A 139 10.66 10.47 -25.08
C ILE A 139 9.28 9.82 -24.98
N TRP A 140 8.23 10.60 -24.71
CA TRP A 140 6.88 10.09 -24.53
C TRP A 140 6.31 9.50 -25.80
N ALA A 141 6.46 10.16 -26.95
CA ALA A 141 5.98 9.62 -28.22
C ALA A 141 6.58 8.24 -28.52
N LEU A 142 7.90 8.10 -28.34
CA LEU A 142 8.64 6.86 -28.63
C LEU A 142 8.47 5.76 -27.59
N THR A 143 8.37 6.11 -26.29
CA THR A 143 8.52 5.13 -25.19
C THR A 143 7.35 5.09 -24.21
N GLY A 144 6.48 6.09 -24.22
CA GLY A 144 5.42 6.28 -23.22
C GLY A 144 5.91 6.83 -21.86
N TYR A 145 7.22 7.00 -21.68
CA TYR A 145 7.79 7.64 -20.50
C TYR A 145 7.89 9.15 -20.67
N ARG A 146 7.85 9.90 -19.57
CA ARG A 146 8.17 11.33 -19.57
C ARG A 146 9.05 11.71 -18.39
N CYS A 147 9.78 12.81 -18.53
CA CYS A 147 10.54 13.36 -17.41
C CYS A 147 9.63 14.23 -16.54
N ARG A 148 9.65 14.00 -15.23
CA ARG A 148 9.09 14.85 -14.19
C ARG A 148 10.21 15.32 -13.28
N ASP A 149 10.20 16.58 -12.87
CA ASP A 149 11.28 17.13 -12.05
C ASP A 149 11.40 16.42 -10.69
N GLN A 150 10.25 16.04 -10.08
CA GLN A 150 10.20 15.38 -8.76
C GLN A 150 10.35 13.86 -8.80
N ASP A 151 9.89 13.21 -9.87
CA ASP A 151 9.81 11.73 -9.94
C ASP A 151 10.80 11.13 -10.95
N GLY A 152 11.39 11.96 -11.82
CA GLY A 152 12.27 11.51 -12.87
C GLY A 152 11.50 10.93 -14.04
N LEU A 153 11.99 9.82 -14.57
CA LEU A 153 11.38 9.16 -15.70
C LEU A 153 10.16 8.35 -15.23
N VAL A 154 8.95 8.79 -15.60
CA VAL A 154 7.69 8.16 -15.18
C VAL A 154 6.94 7.64 -16.39
N PHE A 155 6.40 6.43 -16.30
CA PHE A 155 5.51 5.88 -17.32
C PHE A 155 4.16 6.59 -17.25
N GLU A 156 3.81 7.36 -18.27
CA GLU A 156 2.63 8.21 -18.25
C GLU A 156 1.40 7.45 -18.72
N ARG A 157 0.39 7.39 -17.84
CA ARG A 157 -0.86 6.66 -18.06
C ARG A 157 -2.05 7.58 -18.32
N GLY A 158 -1.88 8.89 -18.11
CA GLY A 158 -2.94 9.87 -18.29
C GLY A 158 -4.01 9.85 -17.19
N HIS A 159 -3.72 9.22 -16.04
CA HIS A 159 -4.59 9.33 -14.88
C HIS A 159 -4.68 10.78 -14.40
N ARG A 160 -5.88 11.19 -14.01
CA ARG A 160 -6.16 12.53 -13.51
C ARG A 160 -5.71 12.62 -12.05
N GLY A 161 -4.89 13.61 -11.73
CA GLY A 161 -4.44 13.90 -10.38
C GLY A 161 -5.05 15.21 -9.85
N PRO A 162 -5.06 15.43 -8.53
CA PRO A 162 -5.62 16.64 -7.95
C PRO A 162 -4.85 17.89 -8.38
N VAL A 163 -5.60 18.93 -8.73
CA VAL A 163 -5.10 20.26 -9.07
C VAL A 163 -5.46 21.21 -7.93
N TYR A 164 -4.49 22.02 -7.54
CA TYR A 164 -4.61 22.99 -6.46
C TYR A 164 -4.42 24.41 -7.03
N ASP A 165 -5.12 25.38 -6.45
CA ASP A 165 -4.86 26.80 -6.72
C ASP A 165 -3.66 27.33 -5.92
N ASP A 166 -3.35 28.62 -6.10
CA ASP A 166 -2.25 29.31 -5.41
C ASP A 166 -2.42 29.35 -3.88
N SER A 167 -3.65 29.17 -3.37
CA SER A 167 -3.94 29.10 -1.94
C SER A 167 -3.81 27.68 -1.37
N GLY A 168 -3.54 26.69 -2.24
CA GLY A 168 -3.46 25.27 -1.88
C GLY A 168 -4.83 24.59 -1.78
N ALA A 169 -5.92 25.25 -2.20
CA ALA A 169 -7.23 24.64 -2.23
C ALA A 169 -7.39 23.77 -3.49
N ARG A 170 -7.98 22.58 -3.34
CA ARG A 170 -8.21 21.67 -4.47
C ARG A 170 -9.32 22.22 -5.35
N ILE A 171 -9.03 22.44 -6.63
CA ILE A 171 -9.95 23.03 -7.62
C ILE A 171 -10.45 22.05 -8.69
N GLY A 172 -9.90 20.84 -8.75
CA GLY A 172 -10.34 19.80 -9.68
C GLY A 172 -9.30 18.69 -9.84
N ASP A 173 -9.51 17.83 -10.83
CA ASP A 173 -8.55 16.78 -11.21
C ASP A 173 -8.18 16.90 -12.69
N TRP A 174 -6.89 16.74 -13.01
CA TRP A 174 -6.37 16.89 -14.37
C TRP A 174 -5.16 15.97 -14.62
N PRO A 175 -5.00 15.42 -15.84
CA PRO A 175 -3.80 14.65 -16.17
C PRO A 175 -2.59 15.57 -16.33
N ALA A 176 -1.53 15.32 -15.56
CA ALA A 176 -0.37 16.21 -15.48
C ALA A 176 0.51 16.27 -16.76
N ILE A 177 0.19 15.49 -17.79
CA ILE A 177 0.85 15.56 -19.12
C ILE A 177 0.15 16.53 -20.06
N VAL A 178 -1.14 16.81 -19.85
CA VAL A 178 -1.91 17.72 -20.70
C VAL A 178 -1.72 19.14 -20.19
N ALA A 179 -1.63 20.11 -21.11
CA ALA A 179 -1.62 21.52 -20.78
C ALA A 179 -2.80 21.88 -19.88
N TYR A 180 -2.62 22.83 -18.97
CA TYR A 180 -3.71 23.25 -18.10
C TYR A 180 -4.68 24.18 -18.87
N PRO A 181 -6.00 24.06 -18.64
CA PRO A 181 -6.95 25.00 -19.18
C PRO A 181 -6.83 26.37 -18.50
N SER A 182 -7.27 27.42 -19.19
CA SER A 182 -7.26 28.78 -18.64
C SER A 182 -8.34 29.02 -17.57
N ASN A 183 -9.30 28.10 -17.41
CA ASN A 183 -10.40 28.21 -16.46
C ASN A 183 -10.58 26.89 -15.70
N SER A 184 -10.73 26.96 -14.37
CA SER A 184 -10.94 25.80 -13.50
C SER A 184 -12.19 24.99 -13.86
N VAL A 185 -13.23 25.62 -14.41
CA VAL A 185 -14.44 24.91 -14.88
C VAL A 185 -14.11 23.89 -15.98
N GLN A 186 -13.09 24.14 -16.80
CA GLN A 186 -12.69 23.21 -17.86
C GLN A 186 -11.94 21.98 -17.32
N LEU A 187 -11.54 21.97 -16.03
CA LEU A 187 -10.94 20.79 -15.41
C LEU A 187 -11.92 19.62 -15.36
N SER A 188 -13.23 19.85 -15.41
CA SER A 188 -14.22 18.79 -15.53
C SER A 188 -14.45 18.30 -16.96
N GLY A 189 -13.79 18.88 -17.96
CA GLY A 189 -13.91 18.47 -19.37
C GLY A 189 -12.93 17.36 -19.77
N PRO A 190 -13.06 16.81 -20.99
CA PRO A 190 -12.09 15.86 -21.52
C PRO A 190 -10.74 16.54 -21.77
N ALA A 191 -9.66 15.84 -21.41
CA ALA A 191 -8.29 16.28 -21.64
C ALA A 191 -7.68 15.45 -22.78
N ALA A 192 -7.05 16.10 -23.76
CA ALA A 192 -6.41 15.40 -24.87
C ALA A 192 -5.05 16.02 -25.19
N THR A 193 -4.09 15.16 -25.52
CA THR A 193 -2.78 15.58 -26.05
C THR A 193 -2.28 14.57 -27.07
N TRP A 194 -1.50 15.04 -28.03
CA TRP A 194 -0.78 14.17 -28.95
C TRP A 194 0.58 14.76 -29.31
N VAL A 195 1.49 13.87 -29.69
CA VAL A 195 2.80 14.19 -30.23
C VAL A 195 3.04 13.32 -31.46
N ARG A 196 3.50 13.94 -32.54
CA ARG A 196 3.96 13.29 -33.77
C ARG A 196 5.43 13.63 -33.98
N LEU A 197 6.25 12.61 -34.16
CA LEU A 197 7.63 12.74 -34.58
C LEU A 197 7.74 12.22 -36.00
N THR A 198 8.35 13.00 -36.88
CA THR A 198 8.69 12.56 -38.23
C THR A 198 10.20 12.42 -38.33
N PHE A 199 10.63 11.26 -38.79
CA PHE A 199 12.03 10.96 -39.07
C PHE A 199 12.24 10.85 -40.57
N GLN A 200 13.43 11.22 -41.01
CA GLN A 200 13.88 11.09 -42.39
C GLN A 200 15.20 10.36 -42.46
N ASP A 201 15.38 9.54 -43.48
CA ASP A 201 16.65 8.93 -43.82
C ASP A 201 17.44 9.82 -44.82
N PRO A 202 18.69 9.47 -45.16
CA PRO A 202 19.48 10.23 -46.14
C PRO A 202 18.90 10.22 -47.56
N GLU A 203 18.01 9.29 -47.89
CA GLU A 203 17.35 9.17 -49.19
C GLU A 203 16.07 10.02 -49.28
N GLY A 204 15.65 10.62 -48.17
CA GLY A 204 14.44 11.44 -48.07
C GLY A 204 13.18 10.62 -47.80
N ASN A 205 13.29 9.32 -47.53
CA ASN A 205 12.17 8.52 -47.05
C ASN A 205 11.77 9.01 -45.66
N SER A 206 10.49 8.95 -45.34
CA SER A 206 9.96 9.42 -44.07
C SER A 206 9.24 8.32 -43.30
N THR A 207 9.42 8.31 -41.99
CA THR A 207 8.78 7.38 -41.05
C THR A 207 8.32 8.15 -39.82
N HIS A 208 7.40 7.61 -39.02
CA HIS A 208 6.80 8.37 -37.91
C HIS A 208 6.60 7.60 -36.62
N ALA A 209 6.53 8.37 -35.53
CA ALA A 209 6.06 7.92 -34.24
C ALA A 209 4.97 8.88 -33.77
N TYR A 210 3.76 8.37 -33.55
CA TYR A 210 2.61 9.10 -33.08
C TYR A 210 2.10 8.49 -31.78
N ARG A 211 1.80 9.37 -30.82
CA ARG A 211 1.14 8.99 -29.58
C ARG A 211 0.09 10.01 -29.21
N LYS A 212 -1.09 9.53 -28.85
CA LYS A 212 -2.22 10.34 -28.40
C LYS A 212 -2.75 9.80 -27.09
N LEU A 213 -3.08 10.71 -26.19
CA LEU A 213 -3.75 10.43 -24.94
C LEU A 213 -5.06 11.20 -24.91
N ILE A 214 -6.14 10.51 -24.54
CA ILE A 214 -7.44 11.09 -24.21
C ILE A 214 -7.81 10.63 -22.81
N SER A 215 -8.06 11.58 -21.92
CA SER A 215 -8.44 11.33 -20.52
C SER A 215 -9.76 12.05 -20.26
N ALA A 216 -10.85 11.28 -20.27
CA ALA A 216 -12.18 11.78 -19.91
C ALA A 216 -12.39 11.71 -18.38
N PRO A 217 -13.26 12.57 -17.81
CA PRO A 217 -13.59 12.49 -16.40
C PRO A 217 -14.24 11.14 -16.05
N ASN A 218 -13.77 10.50 -14.97
CA ASN A 218 -14.29 9.23 -14.45
C ASN A 218 -14.20 8.03 -15.42
N GLU A 219 -13.39 8.14 -16.47
CA GLU A 219 -13.11 7.04 -17.41
C GLU A 219 -11.62 6.69 -17.37
N GLU A 220 -11.30 5.45 -17.75
CA GLU A 220 -9.91 5.05 -17.92
C GLU A 220 -9.29 5.79 -19.11
N PRO A 221 -8.06 6.32 -18.98
CA PRO A 221 -7.42 7.04 -20.07
C PRO A 221 -7.15 6.13 -21.28
N MET A 222 -7.46 6.65 -22.47
CA MET A 222 -7.19 5.97 -23.73
C MET A 222 -5.86 6.45 -24.31
N ILE A 223 -4.97 5.51 -24.63
CA ILE A 223 -3.69 5.79 -25.27
C ILE A 223 -3.64 5.10 -26.63
N GLU A 224 -3.50 5.90 -27.67
CA GLU A 224 -3.27 5.44 -29.05
C GLU A 224 -1.77 5.57 -29.35
N VAL A 225 -1.18 4.51 -29.90
CA VAL A 225 0.25 4.43 -30.22
C VAL A 225 0.41 3.90 -31.63
N GLU A 226 1.10 4.65 -32.47
CA GLU A 226 1.44 4.26 -33.83
C GLU A 226 2.91 4.58 -34.06
N ILE A 227 3.77 3.55 -34.04
CA ILE A 227 5.21 3.68 -34.30
C ILE A 227 5.55 2.78 -35.47
N SER A 228 6.13 3.36 -36.52
CA SER A 228 6.56 2.62 -37.70
C SER A 228 7.58 1.53 -37.34
N SER A 229 7.44 0.36 -37.97
CA SER A 229 8.32 -0.80 -37.73
C SER A 229 9.81 -0.50 -37.94
N ASP A 230 10.12 0.42 -38.85
CA ASP A 230 11.49 0.81 -39.20
C ASP A 230 12.22 1.53 -38.05
N LEU A 231 11.46 2.15 -37.13
CA LEU A 231 12.00 2.74 -35.91
C LEU A 231 12.19 1.69 -34.80
N LEU A 232 11.46 0.56 -34.86
CA LEU A 232 11.49 -0.50 -33.86
C LEU A 232 12.57 -1.56 -34.12
N VAL A 233 13.42 -1.37 -35.13
CA VAL A 233 14.47 -2.31 -35.54
C VAL A 233 15.53 -2.49 -34.46
N SER A 234 15.84 -1.43 -33.71
CA SER A 234 16.79 -1.49 -32.59
C SER A 234 16.22 -0.78 -31.36
N PRO A 235 15.37 -1.47 -30.57
CA PRO A 235 14.77 -0.91 -29.35
C PRO A 235 15.80 -0.45 -28.31
N HIS A 236 16.98 -1.07 -28.31
CA HIS A 236 18.13 -0.69 -27.47
C HIS A 236 18.57 0.75 -27.67
N LEU A 237 18.39 1.31 -28.88
CA LEU A 237 18.74 2.70 -29.16
C LEU A 237 17.82 3.67 -28.41
N PHE A 238 16.56 3.31 -28.18
CA PHE A 238 15.68 4.12 -27.33
C PHE A 238 16.10 4.02 -25.87
N GLU A 239 16.50 2.83 -25.42
CA GLU A 239 16.95 2.63 -24.04
C GLU A 239 18.24 3.40 -23.75
N VAL A 240 19.27 3.20 -24.57
CA VAL A 240 20.61 3.80 -24.40
C VAL A 240 20.63 5.27 -24.83
N GLY A 241 19.92 5.64 -25.89
CA GLY A 241 19.96 6.99 -26.45
C GLY A 241 18.97 7.98 -25.83
N LEU A 242 17.86 7.50 -25.25
CA LEU A 242 16.82 8.38 -24.68
C LEU A 242 16.61 8.15 -23.19
N LEU A 243 16.34 6.90 -22.78
CA LEU A 243 15.95 6.61 -21.40
C LEU A 243 17.12 6.72 -20.41
N MET A 244 18.28 6.16 -20.74
CA MET A 244 19.48 6.24 -19.90
C MET A 244 19.94 7.70 -19.66
N PRO A 245 20.09 8.55 -20.69
CA PRO A 245 20.43 9.97 -20.49
C PRO A 245 19.39 10.72 -19.65
N ALA A 246 18.11 10.45 -19.85
CA ALA A 246 17.05 11.07 -19.06
C ALA A 246 17.14 10.70 -17.57
N ARG A 247 17.53 9.46 -17.25
CA ARG A 247 17.76 8.99 -15.87
C ARG A 247 19.04 9.54 -15.24
N LEU A 248 20.07 9.83 -16.04
CA LEU A 248 21.36 10.30 -15.55
C LEU A 248 21.25 11.58 -14.71
N SER A 249 20.30 12.46 -15.06
CA SER A 249 20.02 13.70 -14.31
C SER A 249 19.70 13.49 -12.82
N ARG A 250 19.35 12.27 -12.40
CA ARG A 250 19.00 11.94 -11.01
C ARG A 250 20.00 11.05 -10.29
N ILE A 251 21.00 10.55 -10.99
CA ILE A 251 22.03 9.71 -10.39
C ILE A 251 23.06 10.62 -9.74
N GLY A 252 22.97 10.75 -8.42
CA GLY A 252 23.99 11.45 -7.62
C GLY A 252 25.15 10.52 -7.29
N PHE A 253 26.38 11.03 -7.38
CA PHE A 253 27.60 10.34 -6.95
C PHE A 253 28.26 11.12 -5.78
N GLY A 254 28.69 10.45 -4.71
CA GLY A 254 29.28 11.05 -3.49
C GLY A 254 29.31 10.12 -2.27
N GLU A 255 29.95 10.54 -1.18
CA GLU A 255 30.16 9.70 0.03
C GLU A 255 28.88 9.30 0.78
N LYS A 256 27.77 9.99 0.52
CA LYS A 256 26.40 9.64 0.99
C LYS A 256 25.48 9.19 -0.15
N SER A 257 26.00 8.98 -1.36
CA SER A 257 25.19 8.68 -2.53
C SER A 257 24.97 7.19 -2.72
N GLN A 258 24.13 6.87 -3.70
CA GLN A 258 23.90 5.53 -4.21
C GLN A 258 25.23 4.86 -4.59
N THR A 259 25.31 3.55 -4.34
CA THR A 259 26.43 2.73 -4.78
C THR A 259 26.49 2.70 -6.32
N ILE A 260 27.67 2.44 -6.89
CA ILE A 260 27.82 2.27 -8.36
C ILE A 260 26.85 1.21 -8.89
N TYR A 261 26.59 0.16 -8.11
CA TYR A 261 25.63 -0.87 -8.46
C TYR A 261 24.19 -0.33 -8.56
N GLU A 262 23.74 0.46 -7.59
CA GLU A 262 22.42 1.11 -7.61
C GLU A 262 22.31 2.13 -8.73
N ALA A 263 23.38 2.89 -8.98
CA ALA A 263 23.45 3.83 -10.10
C ALA A 263 23.28 3.11 -11.45
N VAL A 264 23.97 1.99 -11.67
CA VAL A 264 23.85 1.19 -12.91
C VAL A 264 22.46 0.55 -13.01
N LYS A 265 21.91 0.05 -11.90
CA LYS A 265 20.55 -0.52 -11.82
C LYS A 265 19.49 0.52 -12.22
N LEU A 266 19.59 1.74 -11.70
CA LEU A 266 18.70 2.86 -12.04
C LEU A 266 18.90 3.32 -13.48
N LEU A 267 20.14 3.48 -13.93
CA LEU A 267 20.46 3.92 -15.29
C LEU A 267 19.84 2.98 -16.33
N THR A 268 20.07 1.67 -16.17
CA THR A 268 19.55 0.62 -17.06
C THR A 268 18.05 0.39 -16.89
N GLY A 269 17.46 0.75 -15.75
CA GLY A 269 16.03 0.51 -15.47
C GLY A 269 15.74 -0.94 -15.08
N LEU A 270 16.79 -1.69 -14.72
CA LEU A 270 16.66 -3.02 -14.12
C LEU A 270 16.08 -2.96 -12.70
N ASP A 271 15.99 -1.76 -12.12
CA ASP A 271 15.26 -1.47 -10.89
C ASP A 271 13.82 -1.99 -10.91
N GLN A 272 13.12 -1.88 -12.04
CA GLN A 272 11.75 -2.38 -12.16
C GLN A 272 11.67 -3.91 -11.99
N ILE A 273 12.58 -4.66 -12.61
CA ILE A 273 12.60 -6.13 -12.50
C ILE A 273 13.03 -6.54 -11.09
N ALA A 274 13.99 -5.81 -10.50
CA ALA A 274 14.39 -6.05 -9.12
C ALA A 274 13.26 -5.77 -8.13
N ALA A 275 12.48 -4.70 -8.31
CA ALA A 275 11.30 -4.39 -7.51
C ALA A 275 10.26 -5.53 -7.60
N ILE A 276 10.04 -6.10 -8.78
CA ILE A 276 9.16 -7.26 -8.95
C ILE A 276 9.69 -8.48 -8.18
N ALA A 277 11.01 -8.73 -8.23
CA ALA A 277 11.63 -9.84 -7.49
C ALA A 277 11.55 -9.63 -5.96
N GLU A 278 11.80 -8.42 -5.49
CA GLU A 278 11.67 -8.02 -4.08
C GLU A 278 10.21 -8.13 -3.60
N GLY A 279 9.26 -7.72 -4.45
CA GLY A 279 7.82 -7.86 -4.23
C GLY A 279 7.39 -9.31 -4.11
N ALA A 280 7.80 -10.16 -5.06
CA ALA A 280 7.53 -11.60 -5.02
C ALA A 280 8.10 -12.25 -3.76
N SER A 281 9.31 -11.86 -3.33
CA SER A 281 9.89 -12.29 -2.07
C SER A 281 9.06 -11.81 -0.87
N SER A 282 8.64 -10.54 -0.87
CA SER A 282 7.85 -9.97 0.22
C SER A 282 6.48 -10.61 0.37
N ILE A 283 5.81 -10.95 -0.74
CA ILE A 283 4.51 -11.64 -0.76
C ILE A 283 4.65 -13.09 -0.26
N THR A 284 5.74 -13.77 -0.64
CA THR A 284 5.94 -15.19 -0.28
C THR A 284 6.43 -15.39 1.15
N HIS A 285 7.02 -14.36 1.77
CA HIS A 285 7.60 -14.49 3.11
C HIS A 285 6.55 -14.31 4.23
N LYS A 286 5.91 -15.41 4.65
CA LYS A 286 4.85 -15.47 5.68
C LYS A 286 5.16 -14.69 6.99
N ALA A 287 6.42 -14.62 7.41
CA ALA A 287 6.83 -13.93 8.64
C ALA A 287 6.88 -12.39 8.52
N LYS A 288 7.04 -11.85 7.30
CA LYS A 288 7.19 -10.40 7.08
C LYS A 288 5.87 -9.66 7.36
N ARG A 289 4.73 -10.27 7.02
CA ARG A 289 3.38 -9.74 7.32
C ARG A 289 3.09 -9.69 8.81
N PHE A 290 3.56 -10.69 9.57
CA PHE A 290 3.47 -10.69 11.04
C PHE A 290 4.33 -9.57 11.67
N LEU A 291 5.55 -9.36 11.14
CA LEU A 291 6.40 -8.26 11.58
C LEU A 291 5.81 -6.89 11.19
N LYS A 292 5.30 -6.74 9.96
CA LYS A 292 4.64 -5.50 9.50
C LYS A 292 3.40 -5.19 10.35
N TYR A 293 2.58 -6.19 10.70
CA TYR A 293 1.47 -6.02 11.63
C TYR A 293 1.91 -5.48 12.99
N SER A 294 3.03 -5.96 13.55
CA SER A 294 3.55 -5.44 14.81
C SER A 294 4.04 -3.99 14.72
N VAL A 295 4.63 -3.61 13.58
CA VAL A 295 5.06 -2.23 13.29
C VAL A 295 3.85 -1.32 13.10
N ASP A 296 2.87 -1.71 12.29
CA ASP A 296 1.65 -0.95 11.99
C ASP A 296 0.76 -0.77 13.24
N LYS A 297 0.83 -1.71 14.19
CA LYS A 297 0.15 -1.61 15.50
C LYS A 297 0.96 -0.87 16.56
N GLY A 298 2.10 -0.26 16.19
CA GLY A 298 2.84 0.65 17.05
C GLY A 298 3.71 -0.03 18.10
N ALA A 299 4.17 -1.27 17.88
CA ALA A 299 5.15 -1.90 18.76
C ALA A 299 6.40 -1.03 19.05
N PRO A 300 6.98 -0.29 18.07
CA PRO A 300 8.11 0.60 18.34
C PRO A 300 7.76 1.76 19.29
N ALA A 301 6.53 2.28 19.20
CA ALA A 301 6.03 3.33 20.09
C ALA A 301 5.82 2.80 21.52
N LEU A 302 5.40 1.54 21.66
CA LEU A 302 5.31 0.87 22.95
C LEU A 302 6.69 0.60 23.54
N GLU A 303 7.67 0.19 22.74
CA GLU A 303 9.05 -0.05 23.20
C GLU A 303 9.71 1.22 23.74
N THR A 304 9.57 2.33 23.01
CA THR A 304 10.08 3.65 23.44
C THR A 304 9.36 4.15 24.69
N LYS A 305 8.03 3.98 24.77
CA LYS A 305 7.26 4.31 25.97
C LYS A 305 7.69 3.50 27.19
N ILE A 306 7.94 2.20 27.03
CA ILE A 306 8.42 1.33 28.10
C ILE A 306 9.83 1.72 28.55
N ALA A 307 10.74 2.00 27.61
CA ALA A 307 12.08 2.48 27.95
C ALA A 307 12.02 3.77 28.79
N LEU A 308 11.22 4.75 28.35
CA LEU A 308 11.06 6.02 29.04
C LEU A 308 10.44 5.85 30.44
N LEU A 309 9.47 4.93 30.59
CA LEU A 309 8.88 4.60 31.89
C LEU A 309 9.88 3.88 32.82
N LEU A 310 10.74 3.00 32.30
CA LEU A 310 11.78 2.34 33.08
C LEU A 310 12.86 3.31 33.53
N ASP A 311 13.26 4.25 32.67
CA ASP A 311 14.22 5.30 33.02
C ASP A 311 13.67 6.17 34.16
N ARG A 312 12.43 6.65 34.04
CA ARG A 312 11.75 7.39 35.12
C ARG A 312 11.62 6.58 36.40
N ALA A 313 11.24 5.31 36.30
CA ALA A 313 11.14 4.44 37.47
C ALA A 313 12.50 4.26 38.16
N SER A 314 13.59 4.19 37.39
CA SER A 314 14.94 4.10 37.94
C SER A 314 15.38 5.39 38.66
N GLU A 315 14.98 6.55 38.15
CA GLU A 315 15.26 7.85 38.79
C GLU A 315 14.47 8.02 40.09
N GLU A 316 13.18 7.69 40.10
CA GLU A 316 12.34 7.76 41.30
C GLU A 316 12.76 6.72 42.35
N ALA A 317 13.17 5.52 41.92
CA ALA A 317 13.69 4.50 42.83
C ALA A 317 14.96 4.97 43.55
N LYS A 318 15.86 5.70 42.87
CA LYS A 318 17.04 6.30 43.51
C LYS A 318 16.65 7.35 44.56
N LYS A 319 15.62 8.16 44.29
CA LYS A 319 15.13 9.18 45.25
C LYS A 319 14.48 8.55 46.48
N ALA A 320 13.81 7.41 46.30
CA ALA A 320 13.12 6.68 47.36
C ALA A 320 14.00 5.62 48.06
N GLU A 321 15.31 5.59 47.80
CA GLU A 321 16.25 4.57 48.29
C GLU A 321 15.77 3.12 48.02
N PHE A 322 15.04 2.92 46.92
CA PHE A 322 14.49 1.63 46.51
C PHE A 322 15.42 0.94 45.49
N GLU A 323 15.82 -0.30 45.76
CA GLU A 323 16.73 -1.02 44.87
C GLU A 323 15.99 -1.66 43.68
N LEU A 324 15.95 -0.94 42.55
CA LEU A 324 15.29 -1.39 41.33
C LEU A 324 16.28 -2.16 40.44
N LYS A 325 16.46 -3.46 40.72
CA LYS A 325 17.26 -4.38 39.90
C LYS A 325 16.37 -5.16 38.93
N ILE A 326 16.45 -4.82 37.64
CA ILE A 326 15.90 -5.62 36.54
C ILE A 326 17.10 -6.21 35.78
N ALA A 327 17.43 -7.48 36.03
CA ALA A 327 18.61 -8.13 35.46
C ALA A 327 18.29 -8.99 34.22
N GLY A 328 17.02 -9.33 33.97
CA GLY A 328 16.60 -10.22 32.88
C GLY A 328 16.48 -9.55 31.50
N ASN A 329 16.60 -10.36 30.44
CA ASN A 329 16.34 -9.92 29.07
C ASN A 329 14.82 -9.86 28.84
N ARG A 330 14.32 -8.86 28.09
CA ARG A 330 12.88 -8.71 27.78
C ARG A 330 12.26 -9.93 27.10
N ARG A 331 13.07 -10.77 26.46
CA ARG A 331 12.63 -12.01 25.80
C ARG A 331 12.45 -13.19 26.74
N ASP A 332 12.85 -13.04 28.01
CA ASP A 332 12.73 -14.10 28.99
C ASP A 332 11.28 -14.23 29.46
N LYS A 333 10.75 -15.47 29.50
CA LYS A 333 9.37 -15.76 29.92
C LYS A 333 9.04 -15.23 31.32
N ASN A 334 10.06 -15.04 32.15
CA ASN A 334 9.91 -14.61 33.55
C ASN A 334 10.04 -13.10 33.75
N TYR A 335 10.35 -12.33 32.70
CA TYR A 335 10.56 -10.88 32.79
C TYR A 335 9.31 -10.12 33.29
N SER A 336 8.12 -10.54 32.84
CA SER A 336 6.85 -9.98 33.31
C SER A 336 6.56 -10.30 34.78
N GLN A 337 7.00 -11.48 35.25
CA GLN A 337 6.86 -11.91 36.63
C GLN A 337 7.83 -11.12 37.53
N GLU A 338 9.06 -10.88 37.08
CA GLU A 338 10.03 -10.04 37.79
C GLU A 338 9.53 -8.61 38.00
N LEU A 339 8.93 -7.99 36.98
CA LEU A 339 8.32 -6.66 37.09
C LEU A 339 7.17 -6.63 38.11
N ARG A 340 6.33 -7.67 38.13
CA ARG A 340 5.25 -7.80 39.14
C ARG A 340 5.81 -7.96 40.55
N ASN A 341 6.87 -8.75 40.72
CA ASN A 341 7.52 -8.94 42.01
C ASN A 341 8.21 -7.65 42.51
N ILE A 342 8.76 -6.83 41.60
CA ILE A 342 9.29 -5.50 41.95
C ILE A 342 8.15 -4.57 42.39
N ALA A 343 7.04 -4.53 41.65
CA ALA A 343 5.88 -3.71 41.99
C ALA A 343 5.29 -4.10 43.36
N GLN A 344 5.22 -5.40 43.65
CA GLN A 344 4.75 -5.90 44.94
C GLN A 344 5.68 -5.46 46.09
N ARG A 345 7.00 -5.61 45.94
CA ARG A 345 7.98 -5.15 46.93
C ARG A 345 7.90 -3.64 47.18
N GLY A 346 7.72 -2.84 46.12
CA GLY A 346 7.51 -1.40 46.25
C GLY A 346 6.23 -1.06 47.01
N SER A 347 5.14 -1.81 46.77
CA SER A 347 3.88 -1.63 47.50
C SER A 347 3.99 -2.03 48.98
N GLU A 348 4.73 -3.10 49.29
CA GLU A 348 4.97 -3.55 50.66
C GLU A 348 5.82 -2.53 51.44
N GLN A 349 6.84 -1.96 50.82
CA GLN A 349 7.66 -0.91 51.43
C GLN A 349 6.89 0.41 51.61
N ALA A 350 6.01 0.77 50.68
CA ALA A 350 5.12 1.91 50.87
C ALA A 350 4.16 1.68 52.05
N ALA A 351 3.64 0.46 52.20
CA ALA A 351 2.77 0.10 53.32
C ALA A 351 3.49 0.15 54.68
N THR A 352 4.76 -0.26 54.75
CA THR A 352 5.55 -0.13 56.00
C THR A 352 5.82 1.32 56.35
N HIS A 353 6.19 2.18 55.38
CA HIS A 353 6.36 3.62 55.63
C HIS A 353 5.06 4.30 56.07
N LEU A 354 3.92 3.94 55.48
CA LEU A 354 2.61 4.42 55.93
C LEU A 354 2.27 3.90 57.33
N GLY A 355 2.60 2.65 57.65
CA GLY A 355 2.43 2.08 58.98
C GLY A 355 3.21 2.85 60.06
N VAL A 356 4.47 3.20 59.79
CA VAL A 356 5.32 3.99 60.69
C VAL A 356 4.74 5.40 60.90
N LEU A 357 4.31 6.06 59.82
CA LEU A 357 3.63 7.36 59.93
C LEU A 357 2.34 7.28 60.74
N THR A 358 1.63 6.15 60.66
CA THR A 358 0.39 5.95 61.43
C THR A 358 0.70 5.74 62.90
N SER A 359 1.75 5.00 63.25
CA SER A 359 2.17 4.80 64.65
C SER A 359 2.73 6.07 65.30
N ASP A 360 3.41 6.93 64.54
CA ASP A 360 3.93 8.21 65.05
C ASP A 360 2.82 9.23 65.36
N ILE A 361 1.62 9.05 64.79
CA ILE A 361 0.48 9.93 65.01
C ILE A 361 -0.35 9.51 66.23
N THR A 362 -0.23 8.28 66.74
CA THR A 362 -1.27 7.70 67.62
C THR A 362 -1.07 7.71 69.12
N ASP A 363 0.09 8.08 69.69
CA ASP A 363 0.27 7.87 71.15
C ASP A 363 0.21 9.12 72.04
N THR A 364 0.05 10.34 71.50
CA THR A 364 0.03 11.57 72.33
C THR A 364 -0.97 12.66 71.94
N ILE A 365 -1.84 12.44 70.96
CA ILE A 365 -2.71 13.51 70.44
C ILE A 365 -4.18 13.21 70.76
N ASP A 366 -4.76 14.00 71.67
CA ASP A 366 -6.20 13.96 71.95
C ASP A 366 -6.94 14.93 71.02
N ILE A 367 -7.72 14.37 70.09
CA ILE A 367 -8.52 15.12 69.10
C ILE A 367 -9.57 16.02 69.78
N ASN A 368 -9.83 15.82 71.07
CA ASN A 368 -10.74 16.66 71.85
C ASN A 368 -10.05 17.91 72.44
N GLU A 369 -8.72 17.97 72.50
CA GLU A 369 -7.99 19.15 72.99
C GLU A 369 -7.70 20.17 71.86
N GLY A 370 -7.90 21.46 72.16
CA GLY A 370 -7.78 22.53 71.16
C GLY A 370 -6.34 22.79 70.71
N ALA A 371 -5.36 22.55 71.59
CA ALA A 371 -3.93 22.73 71.33
C ALA A 371 -3.41 21.66 70.35
N ASP A 372 -3.81 20.41 70.55
CA ASP A 372 -3.43 19.28 69.68
C ASP A 372 -4.05 19.38 68.29
N ARG A 373 -5.30 19.87 68.18
CA ARG A 373 -5.92 20.18 66.89
C ARG A 373 -5.17 21.29 66.14
N ALA A 374 -4.59 22.26 66.84
CA ALA A 374 -3.78 23.30 66.25
C ALA A 374 -2.41 22.77 65.80
N ALA A 375 -1.78 21.91 66.61
CA ALA A 375 -0.53 21.23 66.27
C ALA A 375 -0.68 20.31 65.06
N ILE A 376 -1.77 19.53 64.97
CA ILE A 376 -2.09 18.71 63.79
C ILE A 376 -2.29 19.61 62.56
N ARG A 377 -3.07 20.70 62.67
CA ARG A 377 -3.26 21.63 61.54
C ARG A 377 -1.94 22.23 61.06
N GLN A 378 -1.04 22.55 61.98
CA GLN A 378 0.26 23.13 61.65
C GLN A 378 1.20 22.08 61.04
N ALA A 379 1.24 20.85 61.57
CA ALA A 379 2.00 19.74 61.00
C ALA A 379 1.49 19.33 59.61
N VAL A 380 0.17 19.28 59.42
CA VAL A 380 -0.47 19.04 58.11
C VAL A 380 -0.19 20.20 57.15
N SER A 381 -0.18 21.45 57.62
CA SER A 381 0.18 22.62 56.80
C SER A 381 1.65 22.60 56.37
N ILE A 382 2.56 22.18 57.25
CA ILE A 382 4.00 22.08 56.95
C ILE A 382 4.24 20.90 55.99
N ALA A 383 3.63 19.75 56.24
CA ALA A 383 3.67 18.61 55.31
C ALA A 383 3.07 18.96 53.95
N ARG A 384 1.99 19.76 53.92
CA ARG A 384 1.39 20.29 52.69
C ARG A 384 2.29 21.29 51.97
N GLY A 385 3.06 22.10 52.70
CA GLY A 385 4.09 22.97 52.13
C GLY A 385 5.23 22.17 51.48
N ILE A 386 5.72 21.12 52.16
CA ILE A 386 6.77 20.22 51.67
C ILE A 386 6.28 19.40 50.45
N LEU A 387 5.01 19.01 50.43
CA LEU A 387 4.37 18.33 49.29
C LEU A 387 4.06 19.28 48.12
N GLN A 388 3.75 20.55 48.38
CA GLN A 388 3.52 21.57 47.35
C GLN A 388 4.80 21.96 46.62
N ASP A 389 5.95 21.97 47.30
CA ASP A 389 7.25 22.21 46.67
C ASP A 389 7.75 21.00 45.85
N SER A 390 7.18 19.80 46.04
CA SER A 390 7.66 18.56 45.42
C SER A 390 6.69 17.88 44.45
N SER A 391 5.46 18.36 44.25
CA SER A 391 4.50 17.66 43.38
C SER A 391 3.59 18.58 42.54
N LYS A 392 4.10 19.02 41.38
CA LYS A 392 3.23 19.21 40.20
C LYS A 392 2.81 17.85 39.67
N GLY A 393 1.86 17.21 40.37
CA GLY A 393 1.18 16.03 39.82
C GLY A 393 0.71 15.05 40.86
N VAL A 394 -0.52 15.24 41.35
CA VAL A 394 -1.43 14.11 41.60
C VAL A 394 -2.85 14.55 41.25
N SER A 395 -3.30 14.15 40.07
CA SER A 395 -4.64 14.38 39.49
C SER A 395 -5.77 13.57 40.15
N ILE A 396 -5.51 12.90 41.28
CA ILE A 396 -6.50 12.06 41.97
C ILE A 396 -7.54 12.93 42.69
N PHE A 397 -7.14 14.09 43.21
CA PHE A 397 -8.08 15.00 43.89
C PHE A 397 -8.94 15.79 42.91
N ASP A 398 -8.43 16.10 41.71
CA ASP A 398 -9.25 16.62 40.60
C ASP A 398 -10.21 15.57 40.07
N ALA A 399 -9.80 14.29 40.02
CA ALA A 399 -10.69 13.18 39.66
C ALA A 399 -11.80 12.96 40.70
N TRP A 400 -11.51 13.13 41.99
CA TRP A 400 -12.54 13.06 43.05
C TRP A 400 -13.52 14.24 42.99
N LYS A 401 -13.02 15.44 42.70
CA LYS A 401 -13.86 16.62 42.47
C LYS A 401 -14.71 16.48 41.20
N ALA A 402 -14.15 15.88 40.14
CA ALA A 402 -14.86 15.55 38.91
C ALA A 402 -15.92 14.47 39.12
N MET A 403 -15.64 13.42 39.92
CA MET A 403 -16.63 12.41 40.30
C MET A 403 -17.79 12.98 41.11
N TRP A 404 -17.50 13.94 42.00
CA TRP A 404 -18.54 14.67 42.73
C TRP A 404 -19.44 15.49 41.80
N SER A 405 -18.87 16.20 40.83
CA SER A 405 -19.66 16.98 39.85
C SER A 405 -20.30 16.13 38.74
N ALA A 406 -19.84 14.90 38.52
CA ALA A 406 -20.36 14.01 37.47
C ALA A 406 -21.73 13.44 37.80
N TYR A 407 -22.12 13.36 39.08
CA TYR A 407 -23.45 12.87 39.47
C TYR A 407 -24.59 13.77 38.94
N ASP A 408 -24.33 15.07 38.82
CA ASP A 408 -25.28 16.07 38.31
C ASP A 408 -25.19 16.25 36.78
N ASP A 409 -24.27 15.55 36.10
CA ASP A 409 -24.11 15.63 34.64
C ASP A 409 -25.11 14.73 33.91
N ALA A 410 -25.87 15.32 32.98
CA ALA A 410 -26.91 14.62 32.22
C ALA A 410 -26.37 13.45 31.40
N GLY A 411 -25.11 13.50 30.95
CA GLY A 411 -24.45 12.39 30.26
C GLY A 411 -24.18 11.21 31.19
N PHE A 412 -23.77 11.46 32.43
CA PHE A 412 -23.47 10.41 33.41
C PHE A 412 -24.71 9.62 33.83
N GLN A 413 -25.89 10.27 33.86
CA GLN A 413 -27.16 9.59 34.12
C GLN A 413 -27.59 8.62 33.00
N THR A 414 -27.04 8.74 31.79
CA THR A 414 -27.31 7.81 30.68
C THR A 414 -26.43 6.56 30.68
N ILE A 415 -25.30 6.58 31.42
CA ILE A 415 -24.32 5.50 31.48
C ILE A 415 -24.92 4.17 31.99
N PRO A 416 -25.78 4.15 33.03
CA PRO A 416 -26.40 2.90 33.47
C PRO A 416 -27.23 2.21 32.37
N ASN A 417 -27.96 2.99 31.56
CA ASN A 417 -28.73 2.49 30.43
C ASN A 417 -27.83 2.04 29.26
N LEU A 418 -26.72 2.74 29.03
CA LEU A 418 -25.75 2.33 28.02
C LEU A 418 -25.06 1.01 28.42
N ILE A 419 -24.71 0.83 29.69
CA ILE A 419 -24.12 -0.39 30.23
C ILE A 419 -25.11 -1.56 30.12
N SER A 420 -26.41 -1.36 30.41
CA SER A 420 -27.42 -2.42 30.29
C SER A 420 -27.60 -2.85 28.82
N HIS A 421 -27.69 -1.90 27.89
CA HIS A 421 -27.77 -2.19 26.45
C HIS A 421 -26.50 -2.89 25.91
N THR A 422 -25.32 -2.48 26.39
CA THR A 422 -24.05 -3.10 25.98
C THR A 422 -23.93 -4.54 26.51
N ARG A 423 -24.42 -4.80 27.72
CA ARG A 423 -24.50 -6.17 28.28
C ARG A 423 -25.46 -7.06 27.49
N GLN A 424 -26.58 -6.53 27.00
CA GLN A 424 -27.48 -7.27 26.10
C GLN A 424 -26.81 -7.62 24.78
N LYS A 425 -26.13 -6.67 24.13
CA LYS A 425 -25.39 -6.94 22.88
C LYS A 425 -24.25 -7.94 23.08
N LEU A 426 -23.57 -7.90 24.22
CA LEU A 426 -22.53 -8.88 24.57
C LEU A 426 -23.13 -10.29 24.70
N ALA A 427 -24.29 -10.44 25.33
CA ALA A 427 -24.99 -11.72 25.44
C ALA A 427 -25.42 -12.27 24.06
N GLU A 428 -25.89 -11.40 23.17
CA GLU A 428 -26.20 -11.79 21.78
C GLU A 428 -24.95 -12.23 21.02
N ALA A 429 -23.83 -11.49 21.13
CA ALA A 429 -22.57 -11.84 20.48
C ALA A 429 -22.00 -13.17 20.97
N ILE A 430 -22.06 -13.44 22.27
CA ILE A 430 -21.67 -14.73 22.85
C ILE A 430 -22.57 -15.86 22.32
N SER A 431 -23.88 -15.64 22.20
CA SER A 431 -24.80 -16.63 21.64
C SER A 431 -24.52 -16.93 20.16
N TRP A 432 -24.04 -15.94 19.40
CA TRP A 432 -23.62 -16.07 18.01
C TRP A 432 -22.31 -16.84 17.89
N ASP A 433 -21.32 -16.55 18.73
CA ASP A 433 -20.03 -17.25 18.76
C ASP A 433 -20.19 -18.72 19.21
N GLU A 434 -21.09 -18.99 20.16
CA GLU A 434 -21.47 -20.35 20.55
C GLU A 434 -22.18 -21.12 19.41
N ARG A 435 -23.01 -20.44 18.61
CA ARG A 435 -23.59 -21.04 17.39
C ARG A 435 -22.51 -21.30 16.34
N GLN A 436 -21.60 -20.35 16.13
CA GLN A 436 -20.55 -20.43 15.12
C GLN A 436 -19.49 -21.50 15.45
N SER A 437 -19.19 -21.71 16.73
CA SER A 437 -18.26 -22.76 17.21
C SER A 437 -18.87 -24.16 17.16
N LYS A 438 -20.20 -24.30 17.29
CA LYS A 438 -20.91 -25.60 17.14
C LYS A 438 -21.06 -26.04 15.69
N ASP A 439 -20.92 -25.15 14.71
CA ASP A 439 -21.19 -25.43 13.30
C ASP A 439 -19.93 -25.82 12.48
N TYR A 440 -19.14 -26.77 13.03
CA TYR A 440 -17.95 -27.32 12.37
C TYR A 440 -18.26 -27.96 11.00
N LYS A 441 -19.49 -28.49 10.85
CA LYS A 441 -19.98 -29.16 9.65
C LYS A 441 -20.28 -28.17 8.51
N LEU A 442 -20.66 -26.93 8.83
CA LEU A 442 -21.00 -25.90 7.84
C LEU A 442 -19.74 -25.26 7.25
N ARG A 443 -18.69 -25.08 8.06
CA ARG A 443 -17.35 -24.68 7.60
C ARG A 443 -16.72 -25.72 6.66
N LEU A 444 -16.84 -27.01 6.98
CA LEU A 444 -16.35 -28.10 6.12
C LEU A 444 -17.11 -28.20 4.78
N LYS A 445 -18.43 -27.95 4.80
CA LYS A 445 -19.26 -27.95 3.59
C LYS A 445 -18.96 -26.75 2.66
N ALA A 446 -18.71 -25.57 3.22
CA ALA A 446 -18.32 -24.38 2.47
C ALA A 446 -16.91 -24.50 1.87
N LEU A 447 -16.02 -25.26 2.52
CA LEU A 447 -14.69 -25.59 2.01
C LEU A 447 -14.75 -26.65 0.90
N ALA A 448 -15.64 -27.63 1.02
CA ALA A 448 -15.82 -28.70 0.02
C ALA A 448 -16.56 -28.22 -1.25
N SER A 449 -17.48 -27.25 -1.13
CA SER A 449 -18.23 -26.71 -2.29
C SER A 449 -17.37 -25.90 -3.26
N GLN A 450 -16.14 -25.53 -2.88
CA GLN A 450 -15.21 -24.79 -3.73
C GLN A 450 -14.46 -25.69 -4.74
N PHE A 451 -14.60 -27.02 -4.64
CA PHE A 451 -13.79 -27.98 -5.40
C PHE A 451 -14.59 -28.88 -6.36
N PHE A 452 -15.84 -28.56 -6.73
CA PHE A 452 -16.66 -29.48 -7.54
C PHE A 452 -17.28 -28.84 -8.79
N GLU A 453 -17.06 -29.47 -9.96
CA GLU A 453 -17.65 -29.11 -11.25
C GLU A 453 -19.02 -29.80 -11.47
N PRO A 454 -20.03 -29.10 -12.01
CA PRO A 454 -21.38 -29.62 -12.19
C PRO A 454 -21.53 -30.46 -13.46
N SER A 455 -22.17 -31.63 -13.36
CA SER A 455 -22.63 -32.44 -14.51
C SER A 455 -24.15 -32.33 -14.73
N THR A 456 -24.57 -32.53 -15.97
CA THR A 456 -25.81 -32.02 -16.58
C THR A 456 -26.93 -33.06 -16.72
N HIS A 457 -27.68 -33.41 -15.68
CA HIS A 457 -28.92 -34.21 -15.84
C HIS A 457 -30.04 -33.78 -14.85
N GLU A 458 -31.30 -33.80 -15.30
CA GLU A 458 -32.50 -33.35 -14.58
C GLU A 458 -33.19 -34.50 -13.78
N HIS A 459 -33.61 -34.23 -12.55
CA HIS A 459 -34.33 -35.21 -11.69
C HIS A 459 -35.57 -34.59 -11.04
N ASN A 460 -36.75 -35.20 -11.28
CA ASN A 460 -38.07 -34.63 -10.98
C ASN A 460 -38.84 -35.24 -9.79
N GLU A 461 -38.24 -36.10 -8.96
CA GLU A 461 -38.98 -36.75 -7.86
C GLU A 461 -38.11 -36.92 -6.60
N ALA A 462 -37.95 -35.87 -5.78
CA ALA A 462 -37.21 -35.96 -4.52
C ALA A 462 -38.01 -35.44 -3.31
N ASP A 463 -38.04 -36.25 -2.24
CA ASP A 463 -38.61 -35.93 -0.93
C ASP A 463 -37.74 -34.94 -0.14
N CYS A 464 -38.34 -34.17 0.79
CA CYS A 464 -37.63 -33.14 1.55
C CYS A 464 -36.71 -33.74 2.64
N PRO A 465 -35.40 -33.48 2.64
CA PRO A 465 -34.44 -34.14 3.52
C PRO A 465 -34.38 -33.57 4.96
N LEU A 466 -35.19 -32.55 5.26
CA LEU A 466 -35.25 -31.94 6.60
C LEU A 466 -36.44 -32.42 7.43
N CYS A 467 -37.50 -32.93 6.80
CA CYS A 467 -38.73 -33.31 7.51
C CYS A 467 -39.49 -34.49 6.88
N GLU A 468 -38.93 -35.16 5.85
CA GLU A 468 -39.44 -36.41 5.24
C GLU A 468 -40.87 -36.36 4.67
N SER A 469 -41.46 -35.16 4.52
CA SER A 469 -42.79 -35.02 3.91
C SER A 469 -42.71 -34.71 2.41
N LYS A 470 -43.60 -35.34 1.64
CA LYS A 470 -43.76 -35.08 0.20
C LYS A 470 -44.06 -33.59 -0.04
N LEU A 471 -43.27 -32.96 -0.91
CA LEU A 471 -43.41 -31.54 -1.26
C LEU A 471 -44.63 -31.32 -2.17
N SER A 472 -45.84 -31.44 -1.61
CA SER A 472 -47.07 -31.07 -2.30
C SER A 472 -47.56 -29.69 -1.83
N GLY A 473 -47.75 -28.80 -2.80
CA GLY A 473 -48.31 -27.45 -2.63
C GLY A 473 -47.52 -26.35 -3.35
N GLU A 474 -48.22 -25.47 -4.08
CA GLU A 474 -47.66 -24.39 -4.92
C GLU A 474 -46.64 -23.51 -4.20
N LYS A 475 -46.90 -23.12 -2.94
CA LYS A 475 -45.97 -22.27 -2.16
C LYS A 475 -44.67 -23.00 -1.77
N ARG A 476 -44.70 -24.32 -1.62
CA ARG A 476 -43.51 -25.14 -1.30
C ARG A 476 -42.71 -25.48 -2.55
N GLN A 477 -43.37 -25.58 -3.71
CA GLN A 477 -42.70 -25.67 -5.02
C GLN A 477 -42.02 -24.34 -5.41
N ALA A 478 -42.64 -23.20 -5.11
CA ALA A 478 -42.02 -21.89 -5.30
C ALA A 478 -40.74 -21.72 -4.45
N LEU A 479 -40.77 -22.14 -3.18
CA LEU A 479 -39.59 -22.12 -2.29
C LEU A 479 -38.49 -23.09 -2.76
N ALA A 480 -38.87 -24.25 -3.33
CA ALA A 480 -37.93 -25.22 -3.87
C ALA A 480 -37.26 -24.79 -5.19
N ASN A 481 -37.84 -23.80 -5.88
CA ASN A 481 -37.32 -23.18 -7.10
C ASN A 481 -36.39 -21.99 -6.80
N GLU A 482 -36.43 -21.41 -5.60
CA GLU A 482 -35.54 -20.32 -5.18
C GLU A 482 -34.20 -20.79 -4.58
N TRP A 483 -33.95 -22.10 -4.49
CA TRP A 483 -32.68 -22.64 -4.00
C TRP A 483 -31.79 -23.14 -5.17
N PRO A 484 -30.51 -22.72 -5.22
CA PRO A 484 -29.62 -23.12 -6.31
C PRO A 484 -29.44 -24.64 -6.32
N ALA A 485 -29.23 -25.18 -7.52
CA ALA A 485 -29.23 -26.61 -7.83
C ALA A 485 -28.12 -27.52 -7.20
N PRO A 486 -27.02 -27.07 -6.55
CA PRO A 486 -25.94 -28.01 -6.21
C PRO A 486 -26.17 -28.83 -4.94
N LEU A 487 -27.30 -28.65 -4.23
CA LEU A 487 -27.61 -29.38 -2.99
C LEU A 487 -28.52 -30.61 -3.19
N LYS A 488 -29.11 -30.80 -4.39
CA LYS A 488 -30.12 -31.85 -4.62
C LYS A 488 -29.54 -33.22 -5.00
N VAL A 489 -28.34 -33.28 -5.61
CA VAL A 489 -27.75 -34.55 -6.09
C VAL A 489 -27.01 -35.32 -4.99
N VAL A 490 -26.40 -34.62 -4.03
CA VAL A 490 -25.56 -35.20 -2.97
C VAL A 490 -26.33 -36.10 -2.00
N LEU A 491 -27.65 -35.89 -1.84
CA LEU A 491 -28.47 -36.67 -0.91
C LEU A 491 -28.99 -37.99 -1.50
N TYR A 492 -29.02 -38.13 -2.84
CA TYR A 492 -29.52 -39.34 -3.49
C TYR A 492 -28.42 -40.41 -3.64
N GLU A 493 -27.17 -40.03 -3.88
CA GLU A 493 -26.05 -40.99 -3.99
C GLU A 493 -25.56 -41.53 -2.64
N VAL A 494 -25.63 -40.73 -1.57
CA VAL A 494 -25.28 -41.19 -0.21
C VAL A 494 -26.29 -42.23 0.32
N TRP A 495 -27.54 -42.19 -0.15
CA TRP A 495 -28.56 -43.18 0.21
C TRP A 495 -28.36 -44.52 -0.54
N LEU A 496 -28.01 -44.47 -1.84
CA LEU A 496 -27.70 -45.65 -2.66
C LEU A 496 -26.44 -46.41 -2.21
N LEU A 497 -25.43 -45.71 -1.67
CA LEU A 497 -24.21 -46.33 -1.13
C LEU A 497 -24.36 -46.88 0.30
N SER A 498 -25.52 -46.67 0.94
CA SER A 498 -25.83 -47.17 2.29
C SER A 498 -26.77 -48.38 2.30
N ARG A 499 -26.99 -49.02 1.14
CA ARG A 499 -27.63 -50.33 1.00
C ARG A 499 -26.67 -51.38 0.46
#